data_AF-A0AAF0J1W7-F1
#
_entry.id   AF-A0AAF0J1W7-F1
#
_cell.length_a   1.000
_cell.length_b   1.000
_cell.length_c   1.000
_cell.angle_alpha   90.00
_cell.angle_beta   90.00
_cell.angle_gamma   90.00
#
_symmetry.space_group_name_H-M   'P 1'
#
loop_
_entity.id
_entity.type
_entity.pdbx_description
1 polymer ?
#
loop_
_entity_poly.entity_id
_entity_poly.type
_entity_poly.pdbx_seq_one_letter_code
_entity_poly.pdbx_strand_id
1 'polypeptide(L)'
;MGQADARRAEGLPVLPREVLAHAIAYLAIPSSEGDWPATQALLRLSAVCRLVRHWALTALYDVLVLPRHVRDFRRWYARMRAAQPPIPCVGYVRALFVGIDDITRLTQSSAGWEAELLRLLHHCGSTIEYLSLWQTESRALLRDAAQVSGQHKHAAWAVGESHEMDVDDAEPAMGSLTLDQDMPRWLQDELAQAPAETVARQHLAHFPLVPRALPKPAAWRQRPRAQLCKPRCLSLVMYYPFYENERPELFARMVIWSRVEELDVYAPMEPRKSLRLLAQLGHTPIWRLRISAPHATIAIESQSDRWTNACDVLLALVSHPDLEAALVNELRGRAAGDAHVLEAACLRFLAGATSPAATEPLHEVRHWQAQLRLRFSLTQKDQAVWGKLRHRLWDFRERAQYGRPGAWGELLRD
;
A
#
# COMPACT_ATOMS: atom_id res chain seq x y z
N MET A 1 14.07 -3.20 45.11
CA MET A 1 12.59 -3.27 45.06
C MET A 1 12.08 -2.34 43.97
N GLY A 2 11.17 -2.80 43.11
CA GLY A 2 10.54 -1.92 42.13
C GLY A 2 9.63 -0.90 42.83
N GLN A 3 9.43 0.29 42.23
CA GLN A 3 8.58 1.35 42.78
C GLN A 3 7.15 0.88 43.08
N ALA A 4 6.65 -0.11 42.34
CA ALA A 4 5.35 -0.75 42.59
C ALA A 4 5.35 -1.64 43.86
N ASP A 5 6.44 -2.34 44.15
CA ASP A 5 6.57 -3.19 45.33
C ASP A 5 6.76 -2.33 46.59
N ALA A 6 7.44 -1.19 46.47
CA ALA A 6 7.53 -0.18 47.52
C ALA A 6 6.16 0.42 47.85
N ARG A 7 5.36 0.80 46.83
CA ARG A 7 4.01 1.34 47.04
C ARG A 7 3.03 0.30 47.60
N ARG A 8 3.14 -0.98 47.20
CA ARG A 8 2.37 -2.07 47.81
C ARG A 8 2.75 -2.26 49.28
N ALA A 9 4.04 -2.16 49.61
CA ALA A 9 4.51 -2.21 50.99
C ALA A 9 4.01 -1.01 51.82
N GLU A 10 3.79 0.14 51.19
CA GLU A 10 3.18 1.34 51.79
C GLU A 10 1.62 1.31 51.82
N GLY A 11 0.99 0.21 51.39
CA GLY A 11 -0.49 0.09 51.39
C GLY A 11 -1.21 0.95 50.35
N LEU A 12 -0.49 1.55 49.39
CA LEU A 12 -1.07 2.35 48.33
C LEU A 12 -1.68 1.44 47.24
N PRO A 13 -2.87 1.77 46.71
CA PRO A 13 -3.48 0.98 45.64
C PRO A 13 -2.61 1.04 44.38
N VAL A 14 -2.21 -0.13 43.89
CA VAL A 14 -1.46 -0.29 42.63
C VAL A 14 -2.31 -1.13 41.69
N LEU A 15 -2.70 -0.54 40.55
CA LEU A 15 -3.38 -1.28 39.48
C LEU A 15 -2.47 -2.40 38.95
N PRO A 16 -2.96 -3.66 38.88
CA PRO A 16 -2.20 -4.75 38.26
C PRO A 16 -1.87 -4.42 36.80
N ARG A 17 -0.73 -4.92 36.33
CA ARG A 17 -0.26 -4.66 34.95
C ARG A 17 -1.21 -5.28 33.93
N GLU A 18 -1.81 -6.41 34.30
CA GLU A 18 -2.79 -7.16 33.53
C GLU A 18 -4.05 -6.33 33.30
N VAL A 19 -4.51 -5.60 34.32
CA VAL A 19 -5.67 -4.70 34.21
C VAL A 19 -5.36 -3.54 33.28
N LEU A 20 -4.16 -2.95 33.37
CA LEU A 20 -3.73 -1.89 32.45
C LEU A 20 -3.61 -2.39 31.01
N ALA A 21 -3.07 -3.60 30.79
CA ALA A 21 -2.99 -4.21 29.47
C ALA A 21 -4.38 -4.45 28.87
N HIS A 22 -5.33 -4.98 29.67
CA HIS A 22 -6.72 -5.17 29.23
C HIS A 22 -7.42 -3.84 28.93
N ALA A 23 -7.21 -2.81 29.75
CA ALA A 23 -7.77 -1.48 29.50
C ALA A 23 -7.23 -0.88 28.18
N ILE A 24 -5.93 -1.01 27.92
CA ILE A 24 -5.31 -0.57 26.66
C ILE A 24 -5.88 -1.34 25.47
N ALA A 25 -5.99 -2.67 25.58
CA ALA A 25 -6.57 -3.49 24.53
C ALA A 25 -8.04 -3.11 24.24
N TYR A 26 -8.83 -2.83 25.28
CA TYR A 26 -10.20 -2.37 25.16
C TYR A 26 -10.30 -1.01 24.45
N LEU A 27 -9.33 -0.11 24.67
CA LEU A 27 -9.27 1.21 24.02
C LEU A 27 -8.76 1.17 22.57
N ALA A 28 -8.08 0.08 22.16
CA ALA A 28 -7.45 -0.01 20.84
C ALA A 28 -8.46 0.05 19.69
N ILE A 29 -9.54 -0.73 19.79
CA ILE A 29 -10.61 -0.80 18.77
C ILE A 29 -11.34 0.55 18.61
N PRO A 30 -11.94 1.15 19.65
CA PRO A 30 -12.62 2.43 19.49
C PRO A 30 -11.68 3.53 19.00
N SER A 31 -10.41 3.51 19.43
CA SER A 31 -9.41 4.46 18.93
C SER A 31 -9.15 4.31 17.42
N SER A 32 -9.07 3.09 16.88
CA SER A 32 -8.90 2.88 15.43
C SER A 32 -10.16 3.22 14.63
N GLU A 33 -11.32 3.27 15.29
CA GLU A 33 -12.58 3.75 14.72
C GLU A 33 -12.72 5.28 14.74
N GLY A 34 -11.75 5.98 15.33
CA GLY A 34 -11.73 7.44 15.42
C GLY A 34 -12.41 7.99 16.67
N ASP A 35 -12.69 7.16 17.69
CA ASP A 35 -13.22 7.62 18.98
C ASP A 35 -12.17 8.48 19.70
N TRP A 36 -12.45 9.78 19.77
CA TRP A 36 -11.52 10.75 20.35
C TRP A 36 -11.24 10.51 21.84
N PRO A 37 -12.23 10.22 22.71
CA PRO A 37 -11.98 9.79 24.09
C PRO A 37 -11.00 8.62 24.21
N ALA A 38 -11.17 7.55 23.41
CA ALA A 38 -10.25 6.42 23.42
C ALA A 38 -8.83 6.81 22.99
N THR A 39 -8.69 7.57 21.89
CA THR A 39 -7.40 8.12 21.45
C THR A 39 -6.74 8.98 22.53
N GLN A 40 -7.50 9.86 23.16
CA GLN A 40 -7.00 10.75 24.22
C GLN A 40 -6.58 9.95 25.47
N ALA A 41 -7.31 8.89 25.82
CA ALA A 41 -6.94 8.00 26.91
C ALA A 41 -5.61 7.28 26.63
N LEU A 42 -5.43 6.71 25.43
CA LEU A 42 -4.17 6.07 25.01
C LEU A 42 -3.00 7.07 25.01
N LEU A 43 -3.21 8.30 24.51
CA LEU A 43 -2.19 9.35 24.56
C LEU A 43 -1.78 9.68 26.00
N ARG A 44 -2.74 9.79 26.93
CA ARG A 44 -2.45 10.02 28.35
C ARG A 44 -1.73 8.84 29.00
N LEU A 45 -2.17 7.61 28.71
CA LEU A 45 -1.51 6.39 29.18
C LEU A 45 -0.05 6.32 28.67
N SER A 46 0.21 6.82 27.47
CA SER A 46 1.57 6.83 26.90
C SER A 46 2.58 7.67 27.69
N ALA A 47 2.10 8.58 28.54
CA ALA A 47 2.94 9.43 29.38
C ALA A 47 3.28 8.81 30.75
N VAL A 48 2.63 7.69 31.14
CA VAL A 48 2.73 7.14 32.51
C VAL A 48 4.08 6.50 32.81
N CYS A 49 4.48 5.48 32.05
CA CYS A 49 5.77 4.81 32.20
C CYS A 49 6.21 4.14 30.90
N ARG A 50 7.45 3.67 30.80
CA ARG A 50 8.00 3.10 29.56
C ARG A 50 7.21 1.90 29.02
N LEU A 51 6.75 1.02 29.91
CA LEU A 51 6.00 -0.18 29.51
C LEU A 51 4.60 0.20 29.00
N VAL A 52 3.86 1.02 29.76
CA VAL A 52 2.53 1.51 29.37
C VAL A 52 2.61 2.37 28.13
N ARG A 53 3.69 3.14 27.95
CA ARG A 53 3.99 3.87 26.71
C ARG A 53 4.05 2.94 25.51
N HIS A 54 4.84 1.87 25.59
CA HIS A 54 4.94 0.92 24.51
C HIS A 54 3.56 0.33 24.17
N TRP A 55 2.83 -0.18 25.16
CA TRP A 55 1.50 -0.75 24.95
C TRP A 55 0.48 0.26 24.37
N ALA A 56 0.45 1.47 24.92
CA ALA A 56 -0.50 2.50 24.49
C ALA A 56 -0.18 3.01 23.07
N LEU A 57 1.10 3.19 22.73
CA LEU A 57 1.51 3.59 21.37
C LEU A 57 1.28 2.46 20.36
N THR A 58 1.54 1.21 20.74
CA THR A 58 1.17 0.05 19.91
C THR A 58 -0.34 0.02 19.67
N ALA A 59 -1.17 0.12 20.72
CA ALA A 59 -2.63 0.14 20.58
C ALA A 59 -3.13 1.32 19.73
N LEU A 60 -2.45 2.47 19.80
CA LEU A 60 -2.83 3.68 19.08
C LEU A 60 -2.44 3.65 17.60
N TYR A 61 -1.33 3.01 17.25
CA TYR A 61 -0.72 3.12 15.92
C TYR A 61 -0.60 1.80 15.16
N ASP A 62 -0.81 0.63 15.78
CA ASP A 62 -0.72 -0.68 15.10
C ASP A 62 -1.57 -0.73 13.84
N VAL A 63 -2.81 -0.23 13.95
CA VAL A 63 -3.73 -0.04 12.82
C VAL A 63 -4.08 1.43 12.71
N LEU A 64 -3.55 2.09 11.69
CA LEU A 64 -3.77 3.50 11.43
C LEU A 64 -4.75 3.70 10.27
N VAL A 65 -5.89 4.33 10.55
CA VAL A 65 -6.88 4.74 9.55
C VAL A 65 -6.84 6.26 9.44
N LEU A 66 -6.39 6.78 8.30
CA LEU A 66 -6.24 8.22 8.12
C LEU A 66 -7.59 8.92 7.88
N PRO A 67 -7.73 10.19 8.27
CA PRO A 67 -8.93 10.96 8.01
C PRO A 67 -9.25 11.04 6.52
N ARG A 68 -10.55 10.93 6.19
CA ARG A 68 -11.07 10.98 4.81
C ARG A 68 -10.92 12.35 4.13
N HIS A 69 -10.85 13.44 4.89
CA HIS A 69 -10.75 14.78 4.32
C HIS A 69 -9.30 15.32 4.41
N VAL A 70 -8.77 15.87 3.31
CA VAL A 70 -7.41 16.45 3.24
C VAL A 70 -7.16 17.46 4.37
N ARG A 71 -8.14 18.30 4.69
CA ARG A 71 -8.03 19.31 5.76
C ARG A 71 -7.77 18.65 7.12
N ASP A 72 -8.51 17.59 7.42
CA ASP A 72 -8.39 16.89 8.69
C ASP A 72 -7.15 16.01 8.72
N PHE A 73 -6.77 15.42 7.59
CA PHE A 73 -5.47 14.78 7.42
C PHE A 73 -4.33 15.76 7.71
N ARG A 74 -4.33 16.98 7.14
CA ARG A 74 -3.29 17.98 7.40
C ARG A 74 -3.24 18.41 8.86
N ARG A 75 -4.40 18.61 9.50
CA ARG A 75 -4.47 18.91 10.94
C ARG A 75 -3.92 17.77 11.77
N TRP A 76 -4.29 16.54 11.45
CA TRP A 76 -3.76 15.34 12.08
C TRP A 76 -2.24 15.24 11.88
N TYR A 77 -1.75 15.37 10.65
CA TYR A 77 -0.34 15.31 10.30
C TYR A 77 0.47 16.42 10.95
N ALA A 78 -0.04 17.65 10.98
CA ALA A 78 0.59 18.77 11.68
C ALA A 78 0.71 18.52 13.18
N ARG A 79 -0.31 17.92 13.82
CA ARG A 79 -0.23 17.48 15.22
C ARG A 79 0.82 16.39 15.42
N MET A 80 0.84 15.39 14.55
CA MET A 80 1.83 14.30 14.58
C MET A 80 3.26 14.80 14.38
N ARG A 81 3.43 15.83 13.53
CA ARG A 81 4.71 16.50 13.30
C ARG A 81 5.15 17.34 14.50
N ALA A 82 4.21 18.02 15.16
CA ALA A 82 4.49 18.85 16.33
C ALA A 82 4.76 18.03 17.61
N ALA A 83 4.37 16.74 17.63
CA ALA A 83 4.67 15.84 18.72
C ALA A 83 6.19 15.62 18.87
N GLN A 84 6.63 15.39 20.10
CA GLN A 84 8.00 15.02 20.42
C GLN A 84 7.99 13.57 20.97
N PRO A 85 8.62 12.60 20.27
CA PRO A 85 9.40 12.72 19.04
C PRO A 85 8.53 13.01 17.79
N PRO A 86 9.11 13.62 16.73
CA PRO A 86 8.41 13.86 15.48
C PRO A 86 7.99 12.53 14.87
N ILE A 87 6.69 12.36 14.59
CA ILE A 87 6.09 11.10 14.12
C ILE A 87 6.19 10.00 15.19
N PRO A 88 5.39 10.09 16.27
CA PRO A 88 5.40 9.12 17.37
C PRO A 88 5.01 7.69 16.96
N CYS A 89 4.52 7.50 15.73
CA CYS A 89 4.09 6.21 15.21
C CYS A 89 5.19 5.39 14.50
N VAL A 90 6.41 5.93 14.30
CA VAL A 90 7.51 5.16 13.70
C VAL A 90 7.79 3.91 14.55
N GLY A 91 7.79 2.73 13.93
CA GLY A 91 7.98 1.46 14.65
C GLY A 91 6.69 0.84 15.19
N TYR A 92 5.59 1.59 15.22
CA TYR A 92 4.32 1.15 15.79
C TYR A 92 3.23 0.93 14.74
N VAL A 93 3.45 1.28 13.47
CA VAL A 93 2.44 1.13 12.40
C VAL A 93 2.66 -0.16 11.62
N ARG A 94 1.76 -1.13 11.82
CA ARG A 94 1.72 -2.39 11.07
C ARG A 94 0.73 -2.33 9.91
N ALA A 95 -0.36 -1.60 10.06
CA ALA A 95 -1.38 -1.47 9.04
C ALA A 95 -1.75 0.00 8.81
N LEU A 96 -1.87 0.40 7.54
CA LEU A 96 -2.21 1.76 7.14
C LEU A 96 -3.31 1.76 6.07
N PHE A 97 -4.41 2.46 6.37
CA PHE A 97 -5.45 2.77 5.39
C PHE A 97 -5.47 4.28 5.11
N VAL A 98 -5.43 4.64 3.83
CA VAL A 98 -5.53 6.01 3.35
C VAL A 98 -6.67 6.12 2.36
N GLY A 99 -7.71 6.85 2.75
CA GLY A 99 -8.97 6.95 2.02
C GLY A 99 -9.42 8.39 1.83
N ILE A 100 -8.55 9.24 1.32
CA ILE A 100 -8.82 10.66 1.10
C ILE A 100 -9.70 10.79 -0.15
N ASP A 101 -10.81 11.51 -0.04
CA ASP A 101 -11.69 11.76 -1.18
C ASP A 101 -11.05 12.70 -2.22
N ASP A 102 -11.50 12.56 -3.46
CA ASP A 102 -10.96 13.17 -4.68
C ASP A 102 -10.58 14.66 -4.54
N ILE A 103 -9.27 14.87 -4.59
CA ILE A 103 -8.57 16.14 -4.37
C ILE A 103 -8.54 16.98 -5.65
N THR A 104 -8.97 16.41 -6.78
CA THR A 104 -9.06 17.13 -8.07
C THR A 104 -10.06 18.28 -8.04
N ARG A 105 -10.99 18.31 -7.08
CA ARG A 105 -11.93 19.43 -6.86
C ARG A 105 -11.47 20.42 -5.80
N LEU A 106 -10.32 20.19 -5.15
CA LEU A 106 -9.83 21.02 -4.06
C LEU A 106 -8.87 22.10 -4.59
N THR A 107 -9.18 23.34 -4.23
CA THR A 107 -8.43 24.60 -4.48
C THR A 107 -6.93 24.54 -4.09
N GLN A 108 -6.16 25.63 -4.29
CA GLN A 108 -4.78 25.83 -3.78
C GLN A 108 -4.52 25.27 -2.35
N SER A 109 -5.55 25.17 -1.51
CA SER A 109 -5.52 24.52 -0.19
C SER A 109 -5.07 23.05 -0.16
N SER A 110 -5.11 22.32 -1.28
CA SER A 110 -4.69 20.92 -1.36
C SER A 110 -3.23 20.74 -1.76
N ALA A 111 -2.55 21.75 -2.31
CA ALA A 111 -1.20 21.61 -2.88
C ALA A 111 -0.16 21.04 -1.90
N GLY A 112 0.53 19.97 -2.30
CA GLY A 112 1.63 19.35 -1.54
C GLY A 112 1.24 18.26 -0.54
N TRP A 113 -0.04 17.85 -0.50
CA TRP A 113 -0.47 16.74 0.36
C TRP A 113 0.15 15.40 -0.10
N GLU A 114 0.38 15.21 -1.41
CA GLU A 114 1.04 14.03 -1.96
C GLU A 114 2.42 13.85 -1.35
N ALA A 115 3.18 14.94 -1.22
CA ALA A 115 4.51 14.92 -0.63
C ALA A 115 4.49 14.56 0.86
N GLU A 116 3.46 14.98 1.60
CA GLU A 116 3.27 14.60 3.00
C GLU A 116 2.84 13.13 3.15
N LEU A 117 2.01 12.62 2.23
CA LEU A 117 1.68 11.20 2.16
C LEU A 117 2.92 10.36 1.88
N LEU A 118 3.67 10.69 0.83
CA LEU A 118 4.90 9.96 0.48
C LEU A 118 5.92 10.00 1.63
N ARG A 119 6.03 11.14 2.33
CA ARG A 119 6.80 11.22 3.58
C ARG A 119 6.34 10.22 4.62
N LEU A 120 5.04 10.19 4.91
CA LEU A 120 4.50 9.26 5.89
C LEU A 120 4.82 7.82 5.48
N LEU A 121 4.62 7.48 4.21
CA LEU A 121 4.94 6.16 3.65
C LEU A 121 6.44 5.86 3.72
N HIS A 122 7.33 6.82 3.56
CA HIS A 122 8.78 6.62 3.71
C HIS A 122 9.22 6.43 5.16
N HIS A 123 8.49 6.99 6.12
CA HIS A 123 8.80 6.84 7.55
C HIS A 123 8.21 5.56 8.14
N CYS A 124 6.96 5.25 7.81
CA CYS A 124 6.25 4.09 8.32
C CYS A 124 6.41 2.85 7.43
N GLY A 125 6.88 3.02 6.19
CA GLY A 125 6.83 2.00 5.14
C GLY A 125 7.57 0.71 5.43
N SER A 126 8.58 0.74 6.29
CA SER A 126 9.34 -0.45 6.70
C SER A 126 8.54 -1.37 7.63
N THR A 127 7.61 -0.82 8.41
CA THR A 127 6.83 -1.57 9.40
C THR A 127 5.44 -1.96 8.89
N ILE A 128 4.99 -1.34 7.78
CA ILE A 128 3.68 -1.63 7.20
C ILE A 128 3.67 -3.02 6.57
N GLU A 129 2.80 -3.88 7.08
CA GLU A 129 2.43 -5.17 6.50
C GLU A 129 1.19 -5.03 5.59
N TYR A 130 0.20 -4.23 6.01
CA TYR A 130 -1.05 -4.00 5.28
C TYR A 130 -1.16 -2.55 4.85
N LEU A 131 -1.13 -2.30 3.54
CA LEU A 131 -1.32 -0.97 2.96
C LEU A 131 -2.58 -0.95 2.09
N SER A 132 -3.48 -0.03 2.39
CA SER A 132 -4.66 0.22 1.55
C SER A 132 -4.73 1.69 1.16
N LEU A 133 -4.75 1.94 -0.15
CA LEU A 133 -4.72 3.26 -0.76
C LEU A 133 -5.94 3.45 -1.65
N TRP A 134 -6.55 4.62 -1.52
CA TRP A 134 -7.59 5.06 -2.42
C TRP A 134 -7.03 5.74 -3.67
N GLN A 135 -7.90 6.35 -4.47
CA GLN A 135 -7.63 6.80 -5.83
C GLN A 135 -6.45 7.77 -5.92
N THR A 136 -6.47 8.84 -5.13
CA THR A 136 -5.47 9.91 -5.23
C THR A 136 -4.10 9.48 -4.73
N GLU A 137 -4.08 8.62 -3.72
CA GLU A 137 -2.92 8.10 -3.03
C GLU A 137 -2.25 6.99 -3.83
N SER A 138 -3.06 6.11 -4.41
CA SER A 138 -2.57 5.11 -5.36
C SER A 138 -1.88 5.81 -6.52
N ARG A 139 -2.47 6.88 -7.06
CA ARG A 139 -1.82 7.67 -8.12
C ARG A 139 -0.53 8.34 -7.66
N ALA A 140 -0.52 8.96 -6.47
CA ALA A 140 0.67 9.60 -5.93
C ALA A 140 1.81 8.60 -5.77
N LEU A 141 1.52 7.42 -5.22
CA LEU A 141 2.51 6.36 -5.03
C LEU A 141 2.96 5.71 -6.34
N LEU A 142 2.02 5.45 -7.26
CA LEU A 142 2.35 4.82 -8.55
C LEU A 142 3.07 5.77 -9.52
N ARG A 143 3.07 7.08 -9.26
CA ARG A 143 3.84 8.10 -10.01
C ARG A 143 5.19 8.40 -9.39
N ASP A 144 5.46 7.93 -8.17
CA ASP A 144 6.68 8.24 -7.45
C ASP A 144 7.89 7.57 -8.11
N ALA A 145 8.84 8.39 -8.58
CA ALA A 145 10.09 7.95 -9.20
C ALA A 145 10.94 7.09 -8.27
N ALA A 146 10.87 7.35 -6.97
CA ALA A 146 11.64 6.61 -5.99
C ALA A 146 11.21 5.13 -5.92
N GLN A 147 10.01 4.81 -6.42
CA GLN A 147 9.58 3.43 -6.55
C GLN A 147 10.32 2.68 -7.65
N VAL A 148 10.86 3.31 -8.70
CA VAL A 148 11.49 2.56 -9.80
C VAL A 148 12.94 2.22 -9.45
N SER A 149 13.28 0.93 -9.48
CA SER A 149 14.67 0.48 -9.30
C SER A 149 15.49 0.63 -10.60
N GLY A 150 16.80 0.87 -10.48
CA GLY A 150 17.73 0.93 -11.63
C GLY A 150 18.04 2.34 -12.20
N GLN A 151 18.56 2.40 -13.43
CA GLN A 151 18.99 3.62 -14.13
C GLN A 151 17.83 4.49 -14.66
N HIS A 152 16.60 3.97 -14.69
CA HIS A 152 15.41 4.71 -15.14
C HIS A 152 14.80 5.61 -14.05
N LYS A 153 15.55 5.92 -12.99
CA LYS A 153 15.09 6.81 -11.90
C LYS A 153 14.85 8.25 -12.35
N HIS A 154 15.49 8.68 -13.44
CA HIS A 154 15.38 10.03 -13.98
C HIS A 154 14.07 10.28 -14.76
N ALA A 155 13.22 9.27 -14.90
CA ALA A 155 12.05 9.28 -15.77
C ALA A 155 10.79 9.88 -15.12
N ALA A 156 10.69 9.96 -13.79
CA ALA A 156 9.43 10.34 -13.14
C ALA A 156 9.50 11.71 -12.45
N TRP A 157 8.86 12.67 -13.10
CA TRP A 157 8.56 13.99 -12.57
C TRP A 157 7.46 13.89 -11.50
N ALA A 158 7.72 14.39 -10.30
CA ALA A 158 6.69 14.58 -9.29
C ALA A 158 6.76 15.98 -8.67
N VAL A 159 5.73 16.77 -9.00
CA VAL A 159 5.23 17.97 -8.29
C VAL A 159 6.11 19.22 -8.33
N GLY A 160 6.01 19.98 -9.43
CA GLY A 160 6.32 21.43 -9.47
C GLY A 160 7.41 21.87 -10.46
N GLU A 161 6.99 22.11 -11.70
CA GLU A 161 7.55 23.03 -12.72
C GLU A 161 8.95 22.82 -13.37
N SER A 162 8.91 22.63 -14.71
CA SER A 162 9.83 22.99 -15.85
C SER A 162 11.36 22.82 -15.73
N HIS A 163 11.99 21.90 -16.47
CA HIS A 163 12.65 22.02 -17.81
C HIS A 163 13.75 23.09 -17.80
N GLU A 164 15.03 22.74 -18.00
CA GLU A 164 15.67 22.64 -19.32
C GLU A 164 16.85 21.63 -19.37
N MET A 165 17.17 21.24 -20.60
CA MET A 165 18.17 20.25 -21.04
C MET A 165 19.62 20.71 -20.79
N ASP A 166 20.55 19.78 -20.56
CA ASP A 166 21.51 19.33 -21.60
C ASP A 166 22.47 18.24 -21.10
N VAL A 167 22.94 17.49 -22.09
CA VAL A 167 23.75 16.27 -22.09
C VAL A 167 25.23 16.60 -21.80
N ASP A 168 25.92 15.78 -21.01
CA ASP A 168 27.20 15.18 -21.44
C ASP A 168 27.77 14.15 -20.45
N ASP A 169 28.30 13.09 -21.06
CA ASP A 169 28.97 11.94 -20.46
C ASP A 169 30.30 12.32 -19.79
N ALA A 170 30.57 11.79 -18.59
CA ALA A 170 31.94 11.57 -18.10
C ALA A 170 32.01 10.46 -17.02
N GLU A 171 32.93 9.53 -17.25
CA GLU A 171 33.26 8.35 -16.44
C GLU A 171 33.78 8.65 -15.00
N PRO A 172 33.80 7.63 -14.09
CA PRO A 172 33.93 7.87 -12.66
C PRO A 172 35.39 7.98 -12.22
N ALA A 173 35.78 9.12 -11.66
CA ALA A 173 37.02 9.24 -10.91
C ALA A 173 36.85 8.64 -9.50
N MET A 174 37.55 7.52 -9.25
CA MET A 174 37.75 6.98 -7.91
C MET A 174 38.49 8.01 -7.03
N GLY A 175 37.85 8.47 -5.95
CA GLY A 175 38.57 9.31 -4.99
C GLY A 175 37.79 10.06 -3.91
N SER A 176 36.76 9.48 -3.27
CA SER A 176 36.47 9.75 -1.84
C SER A 176 35.37 8.80 -1.34
N LEU A 177 35.79 7.67 -0.76
CA LEU A 177 34.89 6.88 0.07
C LEU A 177 34.69 7.63 1.38
N THR A 178 33.50 8.23 1.55
CA THR A 178 32.65 8.29 2.77
C THR A 178 31.85 9.59 2.82
N LEU A 179 30.53 9.47 3.06
CA LEU A 179 29.56 10.47 3.55
C LEU A 179 28.36 10.83 2.64
N ASP A 180 28.46 10.74 1.31
CA ASP A 180 27.35 11.07 0.38
C ASP A 180 26.74 9.82 -0.28
N GLN A 181 26.39 8.78 0.49
CA GLN A 181 25.74 7.57 -0.08
C GLN A 181 24.28 7.38 0.34
N ASP A 182 23.79 8.18 1.30
CA ASP A 182 22.47 7.99 1.92
C ASP A 182 21.33 8.74 1.23
N MET A 183 21.67 9.60 0.29
CA MET A 183 20.76 10.41 -0.50
C MET A 183 20.63 9.76 -1.89
N PRO A 184 19.44 9.66 -2.50
CA PRO A 184 19.35 9.19 -3.87
C PRO A 184 20.31 10.00 -4.75
N ARG A 185 21.06 9.36 -5.66
CA ARG A 185 22.09 10.05 -6.48
C ARG A 185 21.54 11.31 -7.14
N TRP A 186 20.33 11.24 -7.69
CA TRP A 186 19.63 12.39 -8.27
C TRP A 186 19.52 13.60 -7.31
N LEU A 187 19.29 13.35 -6.01
CA LEU A 187 19.14 14.41 -5.01
C LEU A 187 20.51 14.96 -4.57
N GLN A 188 21.56 14.16 -4.68
CA GLN A 188 22.95 14.62 -4.51
C GLN A 188 23.36 15.51 -5.68
N ASP A 189 23.07 15.05 -6.89
CA ASP A 189 23.34 15.76 -8.14
C ASP A 189 22.61 17.12 -8.13
N GLU A 190 21.37 17.15 -7.65
CA GLU A 190 20.58 18.38 -7.55
C GLU A 190 21.05 19.32 -6.43
N LEU A 191 21.47 18.78 -5.28
CA LEU A 191 22.14 19.56 -4.22
C LEU A 191 23.50 20.14 -4.66
N ALA A 192 24.15 19.51 -5.63
CA ALA A 192 25.37 20.03 -6.23
C ALA A 192 25.10 21.18 -7.21
N GLN A 193 23.92 21.20 -7.84
CA GLN A 193 23.54 22.19 -8.86
C GLN A 193 22.76 23.38 -8.31
N ALA A 194 21.99 23.19 -7.23
CA ALA A 194 21.12 24.22 -6.66
C ALA A 194 21.34 24.43 -5.16
N PRO A 195 21.03 25.63 -4.62
CA PRO A 195 21.15 25.89 -3.19
C PRO A 195 20.31 24.89 -2.38
N ALA A 196 20.89 24.34 -1.31
CA ALA A 196 20.23 23.32 -0.48
C ALA A 196 18.87 23.77 0.08
N GLU A 197 18.64 25.08 0.25
CA GLU A 197 17.34 25.62 0.65
C GLU A 197 16.28 25.52 -0.45
N THR A 198 16.67 25.66 -1.72
CA THR A 198 15.80 25.50 -2.89
C THR A 198 15.45 24.03 -3.09
N VAL A 199 16.47 23.18 -3.07
CA VAL A 199 16.32 21.71 -3.19
C VAL A 199 15.50 21.15 -2.02
N ALA A 200 15.68 21.67 -0.80
CA ALA A 200 14.88 21.28 0.35
C ALA A 200 13.42 21.73 0.28
N ARG A 201 13.13 22.85 -0.40
CA ARG A 201 11.75 23.30 -0.66
C ARG A 201 11.06 22.48 -1.74
N GLN A 202 11.80 22.01 -2.73
CA GLN A 202 11.29 21.18 -3.83
C GLN A 202 11.08 19.73 -3.38
N HIS A 203 12.07 19.15 -2.70
CA HIS A 203 12.08 17.75 -2.30
C HIS A 203 11.86 17.56 -0.81
N LEU A 204 10.91 18.31 -0.25
CA LEU A 204 10.58 18.29 1.18
C LEU A 204 10.35 16.87 1.73
N ALA A 205 10.05 15.88 0.87
CA ALA A 205 9.94 14.48 1.26
C ALA A 205 11.23 13.81 1.74
N HIS A 206 12.37 14.33 1.33
CA HIS A 206 13.69 13.78 1.59
C HIS A 206 14.47 14.59 2.64
N PHE A 207 14.01 15.80 3.01
CA PHE A 207 14.65 16.68 4.00
C PHE A 207 13.95 16.66 5.38
N PRO A 208 14.66 16.97 6.49
CA PRO A 208 14.11 16.91 7.83
C PRO A 208 13.00 17.95 8.09
N LEU A 209 12.05 17.56 8.94
CA LEU A 209 10.88 18.35 9.37
C LEU A 209 11.21 19.50 10.34
N VAL A 210 12.32 20.24 10.16
CA VAL A 210 12.65 21.35 11.06
C VAL A 210 11.56 22.43 10.97
N PRO A 211 11.02 22.94 12.09
CA PRO A 211 10.04 24.02 12.05
C PRO A 211 10.70 25.33 11.62
N ARG A 212 10.59 25.74 10.34
CA ARG A 212 10.95 27.08 9.78
C ARG A 212 12.24 27.74 10.34
N ALA A 213 13.15 26.97 10.89
CA ALA A 213 14.40 27.40 11.48
C ALA A 213 15.48 26.78 10.62
N LEU A 214 16.53 27.58 10.37
CA LEU A 214 17.66 27.21 9.52
C LEU A 214 18.08 25.76 9.82
N PRO A 215 18.03 24.86 8.82
CA PRO A 215 18.33 23.46 9.04
C PRO A 215 19.76 23.36 9.56
N LYS A 216 19.94 22.93 10.82
CA LYS A 216 21.28 22.60 11.30
C LYS A 216 21.78 21.41 10.48
N PRO A 217 22.86 21.53 9.69
CA PRO A 217 23.29 20.53 8.72
C PRO A 217 23.71 19.18 9.34
N ALA A 218 23.75 19.06 10.67
CA ALA A 218 24.04 17.80 11.35
C ALA A 218 22.80 16.95 11.64
N ALA A 219 21.59 17.53 11.75
CA ALA A 219 20.41 16.82 12.25
C ALA A 219 19.80 15.85 11.22
N TRP A 220 19.94 16.12 9.92
CA TRP A 220 19.46 15.22 8.86
C TRP A 220 20.33 13.97 8.71
N ARG A 221 21.63 14.10 8.99
CA ARG A 221 22.62 13.00 8.92
C ARG A 221 22.41 11.92 9.98
N GLN A 222 21.67 12.22 11.04
CA GLN A 222 21.37 11.28 12.12
C GLN A 222 20.06 10.50 11.89
N ARG A 223 19.39 10.71 10.75
CA ARG A 223 18.08 10.09 10.50
C ARG A 223 18.24 8.63 10.03
N PRO A 224 17.40 7.70 10.51
CA PRO A 224 17.29 6.39 9.90
C PRO A 224 16.98 6.52 8.41
N ARG A 225 17.63 5.70 7.57
CA ARG A 225 17.39 5.70 6.12
C ARG A 225 15.89 5.56 5.84
N ALA A 226 15.35 6.47 5.03
CA ALA A 226 13.99 6.33 4.51
C ALA A 226 13.90 5.01 3.75
N GLN A 227 13.12 4.07 4.28
CA GLN A 227 12.88 2.80 3.62
C GLN A 227 11.62 2.95 2.77
N LEU A 228 11.73 2.60 1.49
CA LEU A 228 10.58 2.57 0.60
C LEU A 228 9.54 1.61 1.16
N CYS A 229 8.26 1.97 1.00
CA CYS A 229 7.14 1.17 1.49
C CYS A 229 7.08 -0.17 0.73
N LYS A 230 7.14 -1.28 1.48
CA LYS A 230 7.14 -2.65 0.93
C LYS A 230 6.17 -3.54 1.71
N PRO A 231 4.85 -3.31 1.56
CA PRO A 231 3.83 -4.07 2.28
C PRO A 231 3.78 -5.53 1.79
N ARG A 232 3.24 -6.42 2.62
CA ARG A 232 2.90 -7.79 2.20
C ARG A 232 1.52 -7.85 1.57
N CYS A 233 0.59 -7.07 2.08
CA CYS A 233 -0.76 -6.93 1.56
C CYS A 233 -0.95 -5.52 1.02
N LEU A 234 -1.22 -5.41 -0.28
CA LEU A 234 -1.41 -4.13 -0.95
C LEU A 234 -2.79 -4.06 -1.59
N SER A 235 -3.55 -3.05 -1.21
CA SER A 235 -4.84 -2.72 -1.79
C SER A 235 -4.70 -1.33 -2.43
N LEU A 236 -4.79 -1.22 -3.76
CA LEU A 236 -4.75 0.06 -4.48
C LEU A 236 -5.87 0.25 -5.51
N VAL A 237 -6.07 1.48 -5.97
CA VAL A 237 -6.96 1.83 -7.09
C VAL A 237 -6.09 2.18 -8.29
N MET A 238 -6.22 1.43 -9.39
CA MET A 238 -5.55 1.77 -10.64
C MET A 238 -6.38 2.80 -11.42
N TYR A 239 -6.11 4.08 -11.20
CA TYR A 239 -6.77 5.19 -11.90
C TYR A 239 -5.78 5.98 -12.77
N TYR A 240 -5.96 5.90 -14.08
CA TYR A 240 -5.07 6.51 -15.07
C TYR A 240 -5.28 8.04 -15.22
N PRO A 241 -4.28 8.77 -15.72
CA PRO A 241 -2.95 8.31 -16.12
C PRO A 241 -1.92 8.23 -14.97
N PHE A 242 -0.96 7.31 -15.06
CA PHE A 242 0.29 7.28 -14.26
C PHE A 242 1.51 7.83 -15.01
N TYR A 243 1.33 8.28 -16.26
CA TYR A 243 2.41 8.77 -17.15
C TYR A 243 3.48 7.70 -17.43
N GLU A 244 4.76 8.00 -17.21
CA GLU A 244 5.87 7.12 -17.63
C GLU A 244 5.84 5.75 -16.95
N ASN A 245 5.34 5.68 -15.71
CA ASN A 245 5.20 4.43 -14.96
C ASN A 245 4.09 3.51 -15.49
N GLU A 246 3.38 3.91 -16.56
CA GLU A 246 2.49 3.04 -17.31
C GLU A 246 3.25 2.13 -18.30
N ARG A 247 4.55 2.34 -18.52
CA ARG A 247 5.35 1.42 -19.32
C ARG A 247 5.47 0.09 -18.59
N PRO A 248 5.12 -1.05 -19.22
CA PRO A 248 5.16 -2.39 -18.62
C PRO A 248 6.45 -2.69 -17.84
N GLU A 249 7.60 -2.34 -18.41
CA GLU A 249 8.92 -2.58 -17.81
C GLU A 249 9.17 -1.75 -16.55
N LEU A 250 8.75 -0.48 -16.54
CA LEU A 250 8.92 0.41 -15.39
C LEU A 250 7.95 0.03 -14.28
N PHE A 251 6.70 -0.27 -14.64
CA PHE A 251 5.69 -0.76 -13.72
C PHE A 251 6.17 -2.02 -13.01
N ALA A 252 6.70 -3.01 -13.74
CA ALA A 252 7.23 -4.24 -13.19
C ALA A 252 8.40 -4.01 -12.22
N ARG A 253 9.25 -3.00 -12.46
CA ARG A 253 10.45 -2.70 -11.65
C ARG A 253 10.18 -1.85 -10.41
N MET A 254 8.92 -1.51 -10.12
CA MET A 254 8.61 -0.72 -8.94
C MET A 254 8.85 -1.54 -7.66
N VAL A 255 9.56 -0.93 -6.71
CA VAL A 255 10.02 -1.50 -5.45
C VAL A 255 8.85 -1.88 -4.54
N ILE A 256 7.71 -1.20 -4.67
CA ILE A 256 6.49 -1.52 -3.91
C ILE A 256 6.05 -2.98 -4.10
N TRP A 257 6.27 -3.59 -5.26
CA TRP A 257 5.86 -4.97 -5.54
C TRP A 257 6.75 -6.02 -4.89
N SER A 258 7.97 -5.65 -4.46
CA SER A 258 9.03 -6.60 -4.08
C SER A 258 8.67 -7.57 -2.95
N ARG A 259 7.71 -7.22 -2.10
CA ARG A 259 7.25 -8.05 -0.97
C ARG A 259 5.76 -8.34 -0.99
N VAL A 260 5.03 -7.89 -2.02
CA VAL A 260 3.58 -8.03 -2.07
C VAL A 260 3.24 -9.47 -2.37
N GLU A 261 2.55 -10.09 -1.43
CA GLU A 261 2.05 -11.45 -1.49
C GLU A 261 0.57 -11.48 -1.87
N GLU A 262 -0.19 -10.51 -1.36
CA GLU A 262 -1.61 -10.33 -1.65
C GLU A 262 -1.84 -8.96 -2.29
N LEU A 263 -2.25 -8.95 -3.55
CA LEU A 263 -2.54 -7.74 -4.32
C LEU A 263 -4.04 -7.62 -4.60
N ASP A 264 -4.63 -6.52 -4.16
CA ASP A 264 -6.00 -6.12 -4.43
C ASP A 264 -6.04 -4.83 -5.25
N VAL A 265 -6.63 -4.91 -6.43
CA VAL A 265 -6.69 -3.82 -7.40
C VAL A 265 -8.13 -3.52 -7.76
N TYR A 266 -8.50 -2.25 -7.65
CA TYR A 266 -9.70 -1.74 -8.30
C TYR A 266 -9.35 -0.99 -9.58
N ALA A 267 -9.89 -1.43 -10.71
CA ALA A 267 -9.66 -0.87 -12.05
C ALA A 267 -10.96 -0.30 -12.65
N PRO A 268 -11.31 0.98 -12.37
CA PRO A 268 -12.60 1.54 -12.76
C PRO A 268 -12.75 1.92 -14.24
N MET A 269 -11.67 2.12 -15.00
CA MET A 269 -11.74 2.73 -16.35
C MET A 269 -11.14 1.87 -17.48
N GLU A 270 -9.90 1.43 -17.33
CA GLU A 270 -9.15 0.72 -18.38
C GLU A 270 -8.85 -0.73 -17.98
N PRO A 271 -9.84 -1.65 -18.01
CA PRO A 271 -9.63 -3.05 -17.64
C PRO A 271 -8.50 -3.71 -18.42
N ARG A 272 -8.50 -3.61 -19.76
CA ARG A 272 -7.49 -4.24 -20.62
C ARG A 272 -6.06 -3.81 -20.24
N LYS A 273 -5.84 -2.50 -20.12
CA LYS A 273 -4.54 -1.94 -19.73
C LYS A 273 -4.11 -2.43 -18.34
N SER A 274 -5.04 -2.44 -17.39
CA SER A 274 -4.78 -2.88 -16.02
C SER A 274 -4.42 -4.37 -15.96
N LEU A 275 -5.17 -5.22 -16.66
CA LEU A 275 -4.86 -6.65 -16.76
C LEU A 275 -3.47 -6.88 -17.35
N ARG A 276 -3.11 -6.19 -18.44
CA ARG A 276 -1.78 -6.31 -19.07
C ARG A 276 -0.63 -5.84 -18.18
N LEU A 277 -0.82 -4.75 -17.43
CA LEU A 277 0.19 -4.26 -16.48
C LEU A 277 0.39 -5.22 -15.31
N LEU A 278 -0.71 -5.71 -14.72
CA LEU A 278 -0.66 -6.66 -13.61
C LEU A 278 -0.04 -8.00 -14.03
N ALA A 279 -0.26 -8.43 -15.28
CA ALA A 279 0.38 -9.61 -15.85
C ALA A 279 1.92 -9.51 -15.93
N GLN A 280 2.51 -8.30 -15.89
CA GLN A 280 3.98 -8.14 -15.88
C GLN A 280 4.62 -8.45 -14.52
N LEU A 281 3.80 -8.60 -13.48
CA LEU A 281 4.27 -8.87 -12.12
C LEU A 281 4.54 -10.37 -11.88
N GLY A 282 4.69 -11.17 -12.93
CA GLY A 282 5.02 -12.59 -12.85
C GLY A 282 6.27 -12.92 -12.03
N HIS A 283 7.26 -12.04 -12.03
CA HIS A 283 8.50 -12.20 -11.27
C HIS A 283 8.40 -11.86 -9.76
N THR A 284 7.22 -11.46 -9.27
CA THR A 284 7.00 -11.01 -7.88
C THR A 284 6.43 -12.13 -6.99
N PRO A 285 6.32 -12.00 -5.66
CA PRO A 285 5.80 -13.06 -4.81
C PRO A 285 4.25 -13.07 -4.70
N ILE A 286 3.52 -12.44 -5.63
CA ILE A 286 2.06 -12.25 -5.56
C ILE A 286 1.33 -13.58 -5.83
N TRP A 287 1.12 -14.38 -4.80
CA TRP A 287 0.39 -15.65 -4.90
C TRP A 287 -1.13 -15.46 -4.84
N ARG A 288 -1.62 -14.29 -4.40
CA ARG A 288 -3.05 -13.95 -4.39
C ARG A 288 -3.33 -12.60 -5.05
N LEU A 289 -4.20 -12.60 -6.05
CA LEU A 289 -4.52 -11.44 -6.88
C LEU A 289 -6.04 -11.24 -7.01
N ARG A 290 -6.54 -10.05 -6.64
CA ARG A 290 -7.93 -9.62 -6.82
C ARG A 290 -7.95 -8.42 -7.74
N ILE A 291 -8.76 -8.50 -8.78
CA ILE A 291 -8.97 -7.43 -9.75
C ILE A 291 -10.46 -7.16 -9.82
N SER A 292 -10.87 -6.06 -9.20
CA SER A 292 -12.26 -5.61 -9.21
C SER A 292 -12.44 -4.51 -10.25
N ALA A 293 -13.55 -4.56 -10.97
CA ALA A 293 -14.07 -3.49 -11.82
C ALA A 293 -15.51 -3.16 -11.38
N PRO A 294 -16.19 -2.16 -11.98
CA PRO A 294 -17.56 -1.83 -11.62
C PRO A 294 -18.55 -2.98 -11.78
N HIS A 295 -18.29 -3.91 -12.71
CA HIS A 295 -19.26 -4.95 -13.11
C HIS A 295 -18.86 -6.37 -12.74
N ALA A 296 -17.57 -6.64 -12.54
CA ALA A 296 -17.08 -7.97 -12.21
C ALA A 296 -15.82 -7.91 -11.33
N THR A 297 -15.54 -9.00 -10.62
CA THR A 297 -14.28 -9.20 -9.89
C THR A 297 -13.67 -10.53 -10.29
N ILE A 298 -12.38 -10.50 -10.60
CA ILE A 298 -11.54 -11.68 -10.84
C ILE A 298 -10.71 -11.90 -9.57
N ALA A 299 -10.71 -13.12 -9.06
CA ALA A 299 -9.87 -13.55 -7.95
C ALA A 299 -9.04 -14.77 -8.37
N ILE A 300 -7.73 -14.68 -8.18
CA ILE A 300 -6.76 -15.71 -8.52
C ILE A 300 -5.93 -16.00 -7.27
N GLU A 301 -5.82 -17.26 -6.90
CA GLU A 301 -4.89 -17.72 -5.87
C GLU A 301 -4.14 -18.94 -6.40
N SER A 302 -2.83 -18.79 -6.60
CA SER A 302 -1.97 -19.85 -7.13
C SER A 302 -1.08 -20.42 -6.04
N GLN A 303 -1.18 -21.72 -5.81
CA GLN A 303 -0.21 -22.54 -5.07
C GLN A 303 0.38 -23.63 -5.97
N SER A 304 0.32 -23.40 -7.27
CA SER A 304 0.74 -24.36 -8.28
C SER A 304 2.25 -24.36 -8.42
N ASP A 305 2.82 -25.54 -8.68
CA ASP A 305 4.23 -25.66 -9.05
C ASP A 305 4.49 -25.26 -10.53
N ARG A 306 3.41 -25.11 -11.33
CA ARG A 306 3.48 -24.78 -12.76
C ARG A 306 3.64 -23.29 -13.05
N TRP A 307 3.06 -22.44 -12.21
CA TRP A 307 3.11 -20.98 -12.36
C TRP A 307 3.80 -20.38 -11.14
N THR A 308 4.69 -19.41 -11.34
CA THR A 308 5.46 -18.89 -10.20
C THR A 308 4.57 -18.14 -9.22
N ASN A 309 3.49 -17.49 -9.71
CA ASN A 309 2.57 -16.71 -8.90
C ASN A 309 1.19 -16.51 -9.59
N ALA A 310 0.29 -15.72 -9.00
CA ALA A 310 -1.04 -15.44 -9.57
C ALA A 310 -1.02 -14.49 -10.79
N CYS A 311 -0.01 -13.61 -10.88
CA CYS A 311 0.18 -12.72 -12.03
C CYS A 311 0.67 -13.48 -13.28
N ASP A 312 1.44 -14.56 -13.11
CA ASP A 312 1.83 -15.49 -14.19
C ASP A 312 0.61 -16.24 -14.76
N VAL A 313 -0.31 -16.66 -13.88
CA VAL A 313 -1.59 -17.24 -14.31
C VAL A 313 -2.38 -16.21 -15.11
N LEU A 314 -2.46 -14.97 -14.62
CA LEU A 314 -3.10 -13.88 -15.35
C LEU A 314 -2.42 -13.66 -16.70
N LEU A 315 -1.09 -13.67 -16.77
CA LEU A 315 -0.32 -13.50 -18.01
C LEU A 315 -0.70 -14.57 -19.04
N ALA A 316 -0.79 -15.83 -18.63
CA ALA A 316 -1.21 -16.92 -19.52
C ALA A 316 -2.63 -16.67 -20.07
N LEU A 317 -3.57 -16.26 -19.21
CA LEU A 317 -4.95 -15.99 -19.61
C LEU A 317 -5.07 -14.80 -20.58
N VAL A 318 -4.38 -13.69 -20.30
CA VAL A 318 -4.46 -12.48 -21.14
C VAL A 318 -3.61 -12.58 -22.41
N SER A 319 -2.70 -13.55 -22.50
CA SER A 319 -1.96 -13.85 -23.73
C SER A 319 -2.81 -14.59 -24.77
N HIS A 320 -3.89 -15.26 -24.33
CA HIS A 320 -4.87 -15.84 -25.25
C HIS A 320 -5.88 -14.77 -25.68
N PRO A 321 -5.99 -14.42 -26.97
CA PRO A 321 -6.77 -13.27 -27.42
C PRO A 321 -8.26 -13.37 -27.07
N ASP A 322 -8.85 -14.56 -27.20
CA ASP A 322 -10.28 -14.76 -26.90
C ASP A 322 -10.58 -14.69 -25.40
N LEU A 323 -9.70 -15.25 -24.55
CA LEU A 323 -9.86 -15.18 -23.10
C LEU A 323 -9.62 -13.75 -22.59
N GLU A 324 -8.63 -13.03 -23.13
CA GLU A 324 -8.43 -11.62 -22.84
C GLU A 324 -9.69 -10.81 -23.19
N ALA A 325 -10.23 -11.01 -24.39
CA ALA A 325 -11.45 -10.32 -24.83
C ALA A 325 -12.64 -10.64 -23.93
N ALA A 326 -12.84 -11.90 -23.55
CA ALA A 326 -13.90 -12.33 -22.65
C ALA A 326 -13.76 -11.68 -21.26
N LEU A 327 -12.59 -11.77 -20.62
CA LEU A 327 -12.31 -11.16 -19.32
C LEU A 327 -12.52 -9.64 -19.34
N VAL A 328 -12.07 -8.96 -20.41
CA VAL A 328 -12.28 -7.52 -20.56
C VAL A 328 -13.76 -7.18 -20.72
N ASN A 329 -14.53 -8.00 -21.43
CA ASN A 329 -15.97 -7.80 -21.59
C ASN A 329 -16.71 -7.97 -20.26
N GLU A 330 -16.34 -8.97 -19.45
CA GLU A 330 -16.87 -9.14 -18.09
C GLU A 330 -16.66 -7.89 -17.23
N LEU A 331 -15.41 -7.41 -17.15
CA LEU A 331 -15.07 -6.22 -16.35
C LEU A 331 -15.76 -4.94 -16.86
N ARG A 332 -16.14 -4.90 -18.15
CA ARG A 332 -16.89 -3.79 -18.79
C ARG A 332 -18.42 -3.95 -18.70
N GLY A 333 -18.93 -5.01 -18.07
CA GLY A 333 -20.37 -5.27 -17.97
C GLY A 333 -21.02 -5.71 -19.29
N ARG A 334 -20.22 -6.26 -20.22
CA ARG A 334 -20.66 -6.83 -21.50
C ARG A 334 -20.64 -8.36 -21.47
N ALA A 335 -20.89 -8.94 -20.30
CA ALA A 335 -20.91 -10.39 -20.09
C ALA A 335 -21.96 -11.04 -21.00
N ALA A 336 -21.57 -12.10 -21.70
CA ALA A 336 -22.45 -12.82 -22.64
C ALA A 336 -23.16 -14.02 -22.00
N GLY A 337 -22.73 -14.47 -20.83
CA GLY A 337 -23.24 -15.69 -20.20
C GLY A 337 -22.86 -15.84 -18.73
N ASP A 338 -23.02 -17.05 -18.21
CA ASP A 338 -22.70 -17.43 -16.83
C ASP A 338 -21.18 -17.38 -16.57
N ALA A 339 -20.80 -16.83 -15.41
CA ALA A 339 -19.42 -16.71 -14.97
C ALA A 339 -18.68 -18.06 -14.98
N HIS A 340 -19.36 -19.14 -14.56
CA HIS A 340 -18.76 -20.47 -14.48
C HIS A 340 -18.34 -21.03 -15.84
N VAL A 341 -18.98 -20.60 -16.93
CA VAL A 341 -18.58 -21.01 -18.29
C VAL A 341 -17.22 -20.42 -18.65
N LEU A 342 -17.00 -19.14 -18.32
CA LEU A 342 -15.72 -18.49 -18.57
C LEU A 342 -14.63 -19.01 -17.61
N GLU A 343 -14.96 -19.26 -16.34
CA GLU A 343 -14.05 -19.91 -15.39
C GLU A 343 -13.59 -21.28 -15.89
N ALA A 344 -14.52 -22.13 -16.34
CA ALA A 344 -14.21 -23.45 -16.89
C ALA A 344 -13.31 -23.34 -18.13
N ALA A 345 -13.60 -22.40 -19.04
CA ALA A 345 -12.78 -22.18 -20.22
C ALA A 345 -11.35 -21.72 -19.88
N CYS A 346 -11.20 -20.79 -18.94
CA CYS A 346 -9.91 -20.33 -18.44
C CYS A 346 -9.11 -21.48 -17.82
N LEU A 347 -9.72 -22.26 -16.93
CA LEU A 347 -9.05 -23.36 -16.24
C LEU A 347 -8.69 -24.51 -17.19
N ARG A 348 -9.55 -24.82 -18.16
CA ARG A 348 -9.27 -25.82 -19.20
C ARG A 348 -8.08 -25.42 -20.06
N PHE A 349 -8.03 -24.16 -20.48
CA PHE A 349 -6.88 -23.61 -21.20
C PHE A 349 -5.59 -23.69 -20.37
N LEU A 350 -5.65 -23.29 -19.10
CA LEU A 350 -4.52 -23.38 -18.18
C LEU A 350 -4.04 -24.83 -17.96
N ALA A 351 -4.97 -25.80 -17.97
CA ALA A 351 -4.65 -27.21 -17.92
C ALA A 351 -4.02 -27.74 -19.22
N GLY A 352 -4.20 -27.05 -20.34
CA GLY A 352 -3.82 -27.55 -21.67
C GLY A 352 -4.78 -28.62 -22.21
N ALA A 353 -6.01 -28.65 -21.70
CA ALA A 353 -7.03 -29.61 -22.11
C ALA A 353 -7.82 -29.12 -23.32
N THR A 354 -8.11 -30.02 -24.26
CA THR A 354 -8.90 -29.71 -25.47
C THR A 354 -10.39 -29.99 -25.31
N SER A 355 -10.75 -30.80 -24.31
CA SER A 355 -12.12 -31.29 -24.09
C SER A 355 -12.59 -30.96 -22.67
N PRO A 356 -13.91 -30.78 -22.46
CA PRO A 356 -14.47 -30.56 -21.14
C PRO A 356 -14.26 -31.79 -20.24
N ALA A 357 -13.90 -31.56 -18.98
CA ALA A 357 -13.76 -32.63 -17.98
C ALA A 357 -15.10 -33.10 -17.40
N ALA A 358 -16.15 -32.27 -17.50
CA ALA A 358 -17.49 -32.57 -17.01
C ALA A 358 -18.54 -31.94 -17.93
N THR A 359 -19.78 -32.44 -17.86
CA THR A 359 -20.92 -31.89 -18.61
C THR A 359 -21.40 -30.54 -18.06
N GLU A 360 -21.18 -30.27 -16.77
CA GLU A 360 -21.57 -29.02 -16.12
C GLU A 360 -20.36 -28.11 -15.82
N PRO A 361 -20.44 -26.81 -16.13
CA PRO A 361 -19.33 -25.87 -15.93
C PRO A 361 -18.80 -25.82 -14.50
N LEU A 362 -19.67 -25.81 -13.48
CA LEU A 362 -19.25 -25.72 -12.08
C LEU A 362 -18.44 -26.94 -11.62
N HIS A 363 -18.83 -28.15 -12.06
CA HIS A 363 -18.11 -29.37 -11.77
C HIS A 363 -16.73 -29.39 -12.46
N GLU A 364 -16.69 -28.88 -13.70
CA GLU A 364 -15.43 -28.72 -14.43
C GLU A 364 -14.49 -27.72 -13.75
N VAL A 365 -15.00 -26.58 -13.27
CA VAL A 365 -14.22 -25.61 -12.48
C VAL A 365 -13.57 -26.27 -11.28
N ARG A 366 -14.36 -26.97 -10.45
CA ARG A 366 -13.86 -27.67 -9.25
C ARG A 366 -12.81 -28.72 -9.59
N HIS A 367 -13.03 -29.48 -10.67
CA HIS A 367 -12.08 -30.49 -11.14
C HIS A 367 -10.72 -29.87 -11.48
N TRP A 368 -10.71 -28.84 -12.33
CA TRP A 368 -9.46 -28.21 -12.76
C TRP A 368 -8.78 -27.41 -11.66
N GLN A 369 -9.53 -26.72 -10.79
CA GLN A 369 -8.95 -26.00 -9.64
C GLN A 369 -8.17 -26.94 -8.71
N ALA A 370 -8.73 -28.11 -8.42
CA ALA A 370 -8.08 -29.14 -7.62
C ALA A 370 -6.83 -29.70 -8.31
N GLN A 371 -6.93 -30.04 -9.60
CA GLN A 371 -5.80 -30.61 -10.35
C GLN A 371 -4.64 -29.61 -10.52
N LEU A 372 -4.96 -28.34 -10.72
CA LEU A 372 -3.97 -27.29 -10.96
C LEU A 372 -3.40 -26.67 -9.68
N ARG A 373 -3.98 -26.98 -8.51
CA ARG A 373 -3.70 -26.31 -7.22
C ARG A 373 -3.82 -24.79 -7.36
N LEU A 374 -4.89 -24.36 -8.03
CA LEU A 374 -5.16 -22.98 -8.42
C LEU A 374 -6.63 -22.69 -8.13
N ARG A 375 -6.93 -21.60 -7.41
CA ARG A 375 -8.30 -21.07 -7.30
C ARG A 375 -8.46 -19.91 -8.26
N PHE A 376 -9.48 -19.98 -9.11
CA PHE A 376 -9.85 -18.95 -10.07
C PHE A 376 -11.35 -18.73 -9.97
N SER A 377 -11.77 -17.50 -9.65
CA SER A 377 -13.16 -17.13 -9.47
C SER A 377 -13.45 -15.82 -10.19
N LEU A 378 -14.61 -15.77 -10.84
CA LEU A 378 -15.18 -14.63 -11.53
C LEU A 378 -16.56 -14.34 -10.94
N THR A 379 -16.68 -13.22 -10.24
CA THR A 379 -17.96 -12.77 -9.68
C THR A 379 -18.58 -11.70 -10.57
N GLN A 380 -19.81 -11.94 -11.05
CA GLN A 380 -20.61 -11.02 -11.89
C GLN A 380 -21.73 -10.32 -11.08
N LYS A 381 -22.31 -9.25 -11.66
CA LYS A 381 -23.61 -8.62 -11.29
C LYS A 381 -23.76 -8.13 -9.84
N ASP A 382 -23.37 -6.89 -9.57
CA ASP A 382 -23.73 -6.07 -8.38
C ASP A 382 -23.44 -6.66 -6.98
N GLN A 383 -22.88 -7.86 -6.86
CA GLN A 383 -22.46 -8.42 -5.59
C GLN A 383 -21.15 -7.78 -5.17
N ALA A 384 -21.32 -6.73 -4.36
CA ALA A 384 -20.30 -5.88 -3.79
C ALA A 384 -19.32 -5.35 -4.84
N VAL A 385 -19.48 -4.07 -5.22
CA VAL A 385 -18.36 -3.32 -5.81
C VAL A 385 -17.27 -3.25 -4.74
N TRP A 386 -16.46 -4.30 -4.59
CA TRP A 386 -15.32 -4.41 -3.67
C TRP A 386 -14.35 -3.25 -3.88
N GLY A 387 -14.44 -2.64 -5.05
CA GLY A 387 -13.79 -1.40 -5.41
C GLY A 387 -14.25 -0.14 -4.69
N LYS A 388 -15.39 -0.08 -3.99
CA LYS A 388 -15.86 1.16 -3.31
C LYS A 388 -15.09 1.40 -2.01
N LEU A 389 -14.81 2.66 -1.70
CA LEU A 389 -14.06 3.08 -0.50
C LEU A 389 -14.57 2.41 0.78
N ARG A 390 -15.89 2.37 0.98
CA ARG A 390 -16.52 1.74 2.15
C ARG A 390 -16.22 0.25 2.27
N HIS A 391 -16.25 -0.49 1.16
CA HIS A 391 -16.01 -1.94 1.17
C HIS A 391 -14.53 -2.25 1.35
N ARG A 392 -13.64 -1.41 0.82
CA ARG A 392 -12.20 -1.53 1.03
C ARG A 392 -11.78 -1.20 2.44
N LEU A 393 -12.41 -0.20 3.07
CA LEU A 393 -12.21 0.10 4.48
C LEU A 393 -12.65 -1.08 5.34
N TRP A 394 -13.81 -1.66 5.04
CA TRP A 394 -14.29 -2.88 5.69
C TRP A 394 -13.30 -4.05 5.49
N ASP A 395 -12.90 -4.34 4.25
CA ASP A 395 -11.99 -5.44 3.94
C ASP A 395 -10.62 -5.26 4.61
N PHE A 396 -10.11 -4.03 4.62
CA PHE A 396 -8.90 -3.67 5.36
C PHE A 396 -9.06 -3.96 6.86
N ARG A 397 -10.19 -3.59 7.48
CA ARG A 397 -10.43 -3.86 8.91
C ARG A 397 -10.53 -5.36 9.19
N GLU A 398 -11.30 -6.11 8.42
CA GLU A 398 -11.40 -7.56 8.59
C GLU A 398 -10.02 -8.22 8.56
N ARG A 399 -9.18 -7.83 7.60
CA ARG A 399 -7.86 -8.43 7.42
C ARG A 399 -6.82 -7.93 8.42
N ALA A 400 -6.63 -6.61 8.49
CA ALA A 400 -5.54 -6.02 9.25
C ALA A 400 -5.83 -5.91 10.75
N GLN A 401 -7.09 -5.67 11.13
CA GLN A 401 -7.49 -5.46 12.53
C GLN A 401 -8.02 -6.74 13.17
N TYR A 402 -8.84 -7.52 12.46
CA TYR A 402 -9.48 -8.70 13.03
C TYR A 402 -8.83 -10.03 12.64
N GLY A 403 -7.83 -10.03 11.75
CA GLY A 403 -7.14 -11.25 11.31
C GLY A 403 -8.04 -12.22 10.54
N ARG A 404 -9.14 -11.73 9.98
CA ARG A 404 -10.14 -12.50 9.22
C ARG A 404 -9.82 -12.47 7.72
N PRO A 405 -10.37 -13.40 6.92
CA PRO A 405 -10.10 -13.44 5.48
C PRO A 405 -10.61 -12.22 4.71
N GLY A 406 -11.54 -11.44 5.28
CA GLY A 406 -12.20 -10.33 4.58
C GLY A 406 -12.92 -10.83 3.33
N ALA A 407 -12.87 -10.06 2.26
CA ALA A 407 -13.57 -10.41 1.02
C ALA A 407 -13.00 -11.67 0.33
N TRP A 408 -11.77 -12.09 0.66
CA TRP A 408 -11.21 -13.32 0.09
C TRP A 408 -12.03 -14.55 0.47
N GLY A 409 -12.60 -14.58 1.67
CA GLY A 409 -13.48 -15.66 2.10
C GLY A 409 -14.82 -15.67 1.34
N GLU A 410 -15.25 -14.51 0.83
CA GLU A 410 -16.48 -14.42 0.04
C GLU A 410 -16.27 -14.73 -1.44
N LEU A 411 -15.08 -14.42 -1.98
CA LEU A 411 -14.73 -14.55 -3.40
C LEU A 411 -14.16 -15.94 -3.77
N LEU A 412 -13.36 -16.53 -2.88
CA LEU A 412 -12.70 -17.83 -3.09
C LEU A 412 -13.39 -18.92 -2.26
N ARG A 413 -14.71 -19.05 -2.40
CA ARG A 413 -15.49 -20.09 -1.69
C ARG A 413 -15.05 -21.49 -2.10
N ASP A 414 -15.13 -22.42 -1.16
CA ASP A 414 -14.76 -23.84 -1.33
C ASP A 414 -15.76 -24.65 -2.18
#